data_AF-A0A165GUJ2-F1
#
_entry.id   AF-A0A165GUJ2-F1
#
_cell.length_a   1.000
_cell.length_b   1.000
_cell.length_c   1.000
_cell.angle_alpha   90.00
_cell.angle_beta   90.00
_cell.angle_gamma   90.00
#
_symmetry.space_group_name_H-M   'P 1'
#
loop_
_entity.id
_entity.type
_entity.pdbx_description
1 polymer ?
#
loop_
_entity_poly.entity_id
_entity_poly.type
_entity_poly.pdbx_seq_one_letter_code
_entity_poly.pdbx_strand_id
1 'polypeptide(L)'
;MDYKEKKNIMKKEMPEVLRGIDAEIAEAKKKGDVRGMKKLQKLRSQMLQTSGFNFNRLVFDLATLELPALSVDTEGLPPVKVIRNQAFLICCDEPVVGTDTGAYGKPMYDPCGGCGSSYTDGSPTVAGFINWYLKVCLDTTFRFFFEPCVGDERLPFTVTGTTCVNQELCPGANGAQVCPDPEDLCDVISIAILINLNEVDNKAIATYLIVHILPDCEEAN
;
A
#
# COMPACT_ATOMS: atom_id res chain seq x y z
N MET A 1 -14.74 -8.98 -5.90
CA MET A 1 -14.45 -7.62 -6.40
C MET A 1 -13.30 -7.70 -7.39
N ASP A 2 -13.55 -7.30 -8.64
CA ASP A 2 -12.55 -7.36 -9.72
C ASP A 2 -11.60 -6.15 -9.72
N TYR A 3 -10.53 -6.17 -10.52
CA TYR A 3 -9.53 -5.10 -10.57
C TYR A 3 -10.11 -3.76 -11.06
N LYS A 4 -11.06 -3.78 -11.99
CA LYS A 4 -11.70 -2.58 -12.53
C LYS A 4 -12.57 -1.90 -11.47
N GLU A 5 -13.29 -2.69 -10.69
CA GLU A 5 -14.08 -2.26 -9.55
C GLU A 5 -13.20 -1.60 -8.48
N LYS A 6 -12.08 -2.23 -8.09
CA LYS A 6 -11.11 -1.64 -7.14
C LYS A 6 -10.55 -0.30 -7.62
N LYS A 7 -10.18 -0.22 -8.90
CA LYS A 7 -9.70 1.02 -9.54
C LYS A 7 -10.78 2.11 -9.56
N ASN A 8 -12.04 1.75 -9.77
CA ASN A 8 -13.16 2.69 -9.72
C ASN A 8 -13.42 3.21 -8.31
N ILE A 9 -13.33 2.34 -7.29
CA ILE A 9 -13.40 2.76 -5.88
C ILE A 9 -12.29 3.76 -5.59
N MET A 10 -11.03 3.45 -5.94
CA MET A 10 -9.90 4.36 -5.74
C MET A 10 -10.13 5.73 -6.40
N LYS A 11 -10.69 5.76 -7.62
CA LYS A 11 -11.02 7.01 -8.32
C LYS A 11 -12.13 7.80 -7.62
N LYS A 12 -13.16 7.11 -7.13
CA LYS A 12 -14.29 7.71 -6.43
C LYS A 12 -13.87 8.28 -5.08
N GLU A 13 -13.08 7.54 -4.32
CA GLU A 13 -12.62 7.90 -2.98
C GLU A 13 -11.36 8.80 -3.01
N MET A 14 -10.88 9.16 -4.21
CA MET A 14 -9.72 10.04 -4.42
C MET A 14 -9.73 11.32 -3.57
N PRO A 15 -10.86 12.05 -3.41
CA PRO A 15 -10.88 13.25 -2.56
C PRO A 15 -10.55 12.94 -1.10
N GLU A 16 -11.09 11.86 -0.54
CA GLU A 16 -10.82 11.44 0.84
C GLU A 16 -9.41 10.87 0.98
N VAL A 17 -8.90 10.20 -0.06
CA VAL A 17 -7.49 9.78 -0.10
C VAL A 17 -6.54 10.98 -0.05
N LEU A 18 -6.80 12.03 -0.81
CA LEU A 18 -6.01 13.26 -0.77
C LEU A 18 -6.06 13.93 0.61
N ARG A 19 -7.22 13.93 1.28
CA ARG A 19 -7.34 14.45 2.66
C ARG A 19 -6.57 13.60 3.67
N GLY A 20 -6.60 12.28 3.54
CA GLY A 20 -5.77 11.37 4.34
C GLY A 20 -4.28 11.63 4.16
N ILE A 21 -3.83 11.82 2.91
CA ILE A 21 -2.44 12.19 2.61
C ILE A 21 -2.08 13.55 3.22
N ASP A 22 -2.99 14.54 3.18
CA ASP A 22 -2.77 15.86 3.79
C ASP A 22 -2.59 15.78 5.32
N ALA A 23 -3.37 14.93 6.01
CA ALA A 23 -3.22 14.69 7.44
C ALA A 23 -1.85 14.08 7.78
N GLU A 24 -1.40 13.12 6.97
CA GLU A 24 -0.11 12.43 7.15
C GLU A 24 1.08 13.34 6.83
N ILE A 25 0.95 14.24 5.84
CA ILE A 25 1.93 15.30 5.60
C ILE A 25 2.07 16.20 6.83
N ALA A 26 0.94 16.58 7.44
CA ALA A 26 0.95 17.40 8.64
C ALA A 26 1.59 16.67 9.83
N GLU A 27 1.36 15.37 9.97
CA GLU A 27 1.98 14.53 11.00
C GLU A 27 3.50 14.36 10.78
N ALA A 28 3.93 14.05 9.55
CA ALA A 28 5.34 13.97 9.17
C ALA A 28 6.07 15.28 9.46
N LYS A 29 5.43 16.43 9.15
CA LYS A 29 5.96 17.77 9.47
C LYS A 29 6.12 17.97 10.97
N LYS A 30 5.15 17.55 11.80
CA LYS A 30 5.24 17.64 13.27
C LYS A 30 6.37 16.77 13.83
N LYS A 31 6.63 15.61 13.21
CA LYS A 31 7.68 14.67 13.62
C LYS A 31 9.07 15.00 13.07
N GLY A 32 9.19 15.95 12.15
CA GLY A 32 10.45 16.28 11.47
C GLY A 32 10.88 15.27 10.40
N ASP A 33 9.96 14.41 9.92
CA ASP A 33 10.24 13.47 8.84
C ASP A 33 10.18 14.16 7.47
N VAL A 34 11.30 14.76 7.08
CA VAL A 34 11.43 15.52 5.83
C VAL A 34 11.31 14.60 4.61
N ARG A 35 11.84 13.36 4.67
CA ARG A 35 11.80 12.43 3.52
C ARG A 35 10.38 11.94 3.28
N GLY A 36 9.68 11.48 4.32
CA GLY A 36 8.28 11.05 4.23
C GLY A 36 7.35 12.17 3.77
N MET A 37 7.53 13.39 4.29
CA MET A 37 6.76 14.55 3.88
C MET A 37 6.91 14.86 2.38
N LYS A 38 8.15 14.89 1.85
CA LYS A 38 8.39 15.16 0.43
C LYS A 38 7.77 14.10 -0.49
N LYS A 39 7.84 12.83 -0.10
CA LYS A 39 7.24 11.71 -0.84
C LYS A 39 5.72 11.86 -0.92
N LEU A 40 5.06 12.11 0.22
CA LEU A 40 3.61 12.31 0.28
C LEU A 40 3.18 13.55 -0.52
N GLN A 41 3.96 14.63 -0.50
CA GLN A 41 3.70 15.82 -1.32
C GLN A 41 3.81 15.56 -2.82
N LYS A 42 4.81 14.78 -3.25
CA LYS A 42 4.96 14.35 -4.66
C LYS A 42 3.74 13.52 -5.08
N LEU A 43 3.39 12.50 -4.30
CA LEU A 43 2.24 11.63 -4.56
C LEU A 43 0.94 12.45 -4.67
N ARG A 44 0.68 13.31 -3.68
CA ARG A 44 -0.48 14.21 -3.68
C ARG A 44 -0.55 15.05 -4.96
N SER A 45 0.57 15.62 -5.38
CA SER A 45 0.63 16.46 -6.59
C SER A 45 0.34 15.66 -7.86
N GLN A 46 0.83 14.42 -7.94
CA GLN A 46 0.54 13.51 -9.06
C GLN A 46 -0.95 13.14 -9.09
N MET A 47 -1.55 12.82 -7.94
CA MET A 47 -2.95 12.44 -7.82
C MET A 47 -3.93 13.58 -8.15
N LEU A 48 -3.51 14.84 -7.97
CA LEU A 48 -4.29 16.01 -8.37
C LEU A 48 -4.30 16.25 -9.89
N GLN A 49 -3.31 15.74 -10.61
CA GLN A 49 -3.24 15.89 -12.06
C GLN A 49 -4.02 14.75 -12.72
N THR A 50 -5.16 15.07 -13.34
CA THR A 50 -6.09 14.09 -13.93
C THR A 50 -5.46 13.18 -14.99
N SER A 51 -4.36 13.62 -15.62
CA SER A 51 -3.54 12.86 -16.58
C SER A 51 -2.19 12.39 -16.02
N GLY A 52 -1.82 12.80 -14.80
CA GLY A 52 -0.49 12.58 -14.23
C GLY A 52 -0.36 11.31 -13.40
N PHE A 53 -1.46 10.78 -12.84
CA PHE A 53 -1.40 9.59 -12.01
C PHE A 53 -1.59 8.30 -12.82
N ASN A 54 -0.52 7.50 -12.94
CA ASN A 54 -0.58 6.19 -13.57
C ASN A 54 -1.23 5.16 -12.64
N PHE A 55 -2.53 4.94 -12.79
CA PHE A 55 -3.29 3.93 -12.03
C PHE A 55 -2.85 2.48 -12.30
N ASN A 56 -1.97 2.22 -13.28
CA ASN A 56 -1.42 0.89 -13.52
C ASN A 56 -0.27 0.55 -12.55
N ARG A 57 0.06 1.43 -11.60
CA ARG A 57 0.98 1.13 -10.48
C ARG A 57 0.29 0.67 -9.21
N LEU A 58 -1.03 0.50 -9.27
CA LEU A 58 -1.81 0.14 -8.09
C LEU A 58 -1.84 -1.37 -7.93
N VAL A 59 -1.36 -1.84 -6.78
CA VAL A 59 -1.57 -3.22 -6.31
C VAL A 59 -2.62 -3.16 -5.21
N PHE A 60 -3.53 -4.13 -5.20
CA PHE A 60 -4.65 -4.13 -4.24
C PHE A 60 -4.70 -5.40 -3.41
N ASP A 61 -5.04 -5.23 -2.14
CA ASP A 61 -5.38 -6.30 -1.21
C ASP A 61 -6.66 -5.94 -0.42
N LEU A 62 -7.23 -6.89 0.31
CA LEU A 62 -8.44 -6.70 1.10
C LEU A 62 -8.24 -7.21 2.52
N ALA A 63 -8.62 -6.38 3.48
CA ALA A 63 -8.61 -6.72 4.89
C ALA A 63 -10.03 -6.59 5.46
N THR A 64 -10.57 -7.67 6.00
CA THR A 64 -11.83 -7.63 6.75
C THR A 64 -11.54 -7.86 8.23
N LEU A 65 -11.97 -6.91 9.05
CA LEU A 65 -11.80 -6.90 10.49
C LEU A 65 -13.14 -7.19 11.14
N GLU A 66 -13.16 -8.18 12.03
CA GLU A 66 -14.26 -8.39 12.95
C GLU A 66 -13.87 -7.77 14.29
N LEU A 67 -14.52 -6.67 14.66
CA LEU A 67 -14.23 -5.89 15.85
C LEU A 67 -15.37 -6.02 16.86
N PRO A 68 -15.09 -6.01 18.17
CA PRO A 68 -16.14 -5.97 19.17
C PRO A 68 -16.81 -4.60 19.13
N ALA A 69 -18.13 -4.54 18.87
CA ALA A 69 -18.85 -3.27 18.66
C ALA A 69 -18.77 -2.33 19.88
N LEU A 70 -18.72 -2.88 21.10
CA LEU A 70 -18.61 -2.11 22.34
C LEU A 70 -17.19 -1.62 22.65
N SER A 71 -16.20 -2.05 21.88
CA SER A 71 -14.78 -1.72 22.07
C SER A 71 -14.23 -0.88 20.93
N VAL A 72 -15.08 -0.39 20.02
CA VAL A 72 -14.67 0.41 18.88
C VAL A 72 -15.60 1.58 18.70
N ASP A 73 -15.01 2.77 18.78
CA ASP A 73 -15.60 3.99 18.23
C ASP A 73 -15.64 3.88 16.70
N THR A 74 -16.76 3.38 16.17
CA THR A 74 -16.96 3.16 14.73
C THR A 74 -17.00 4.47 13.94
N GLU A 75 -17.42 5.57 14.57
CA GLU A 75 -17.36 6.93 14.00
C GLU A 75 -15.92 7.46 13.92
N GLY A 76 -15.04 6.97 14.80
CA GLY A 76 -13.61 7.28 14.84
C GLY A 76 -12.74 6.46 13.88
N LEU A 77 -13.29 5.46 13.19
CA LEU A 77 -12.54 4.69 12.20
C LEU A 77 -12.22 5.56 10.97
N PRO A 78 -10.93 5.79 10.66
CA PRO A 78 -10.58 6.70 9.58
C PRO A 78 -11.03 6.11 8.24
N PRO A 79 -11.76 6.88 7.41
CA PRO A 79 -12.21 6.42 6.10
C PRO A 79 -11.02 6.14 5.17
N VAL A 80 -9.94 6.92 5.31
CA VAL A 80 -8.67 6.68 4.64
C VAL A 80 -7.51 6.87 5.62
N LYS A 81 -6.51 5.98 5.53
CA LYS A 81 -5.28 6.06 6.34
C LYS A 81 -4.06 5.61 5.54
N VAL A 82 -2.96 6.36 5.62
CA VAL A 82 -1.66 5.85 5.14
C VAL A 82 -1.17 4.84 6.17
N ILE A 83 -0.87 3.63 5.70
CA ILE A 83 -0.45 2.55 6.57
C ILE A 83 1.03 2.28 6.37
N ARG A 84 1.67 1.79 7.43
CA ARG A 84 3.06 1.35 7.36
C ARG A 84 3.13 0.10 6.49
N ASN A 85 4.18 0.00 5.70
CA ASN A 85 4.49 -1.17 4.89
C ASN A 85 5.99 -1.46 4.87
N GLN A 86 6.34 -2.65 4.38
CA GLN A 86 7.68 -3.09 4.08
C GLN A 86 7.63 -3.83 2.74
N ALA A 87 8.21 -3.23 1.71
CA ALA A 87 8.23 -3.77 0.36
C ALA A 87 9.53 -4.55 0.11
N PHE A 88 9.39 -5.74 -0.47
CA PHE A 88 10.48 -6.59 -0.94
C PHE A 88 10.22 -6.89 -2.41
N LEU A 89 10.53 -5.91 -3.24
CA LEU A 89 10.23 -5.92 -4.66
C LEU A 89 11.51 -5.97 -5.48
N ILE A 90 11.43 -6.65 -6.61
CA ILE A 90 12.48 -6.75 -7.62
C ILE A 90 11.89 -6.37 -8.97
N CYS A 91 12.74 -5.82 -9.84
CA CYS A 91 12.38 -5.69 -11.24
C CYS A 91 12.86 -6.91 -12.03
N CYS A 92 11.98 -7.45 -12.87
CA CYS A 92 12.30 -8.40 -13.91
C CYS A 92 12.53 -7.59 -15.22
N ASP A 93 13.76 -7.18 -15.51
CA ASP A 93 14.12 -6.49 -16.77
C ASP A 93 14.44 -7.47 -17.92
N GLU A 94 14.35 -6.96 -19.16
CA GLU A 94 14.68 -7.67 -20.42
C GLU A 94 16.12 -8.24 -20.43
N PRO A 95 16.39 -9.34 -21.16
CA PRO A 95 17.75 -9.82 -21.35
C PRO A 95 18.55 -8.82 -22.19
N VAL A 96 19.69 -8.37 -21.69
CA VAL A 96 20.75 -7.85 -22.56
C VAL A 96 21.22 -9.02 -23.43
N VAL A 97 20.90 -9.00 -24.73
CA VAL A 97 21.31 -10.02 -25.70
C VAL A 97 22.82 -10.21 -25.61
N GLY A 98 23.25 -11.35 -25.08
CA GLY A 98 24.67 -11.73 -24.99
C GLY A 98 25.25 -11.92 -23.58
N THR A 99 24.49 -11.71 -22.50
CA THR A 99 24.98 -12.04 -21.15
C THR A 99 24.18 -13.18 -20.53
N ASP A 100 24.75 -14.36 -20.65
CA ASP A 100 24.54 -15.52 -19.78
C ASP A 100 24.49 -15.06 -18.32
N THR A 101 23.40 -15.38 -17.61
CA THR A 101 23.18 -15.19 -16.17
C THR A 101 23.41 -13.77 -15.66
N GLY A 102 22.38 -13.14 -15.09
CA GLY A 102 22.48 -11.80 -14.50
C GLY A 102 23.77 -11.59 -13.71
N ALA A 103 24.28 -10.36 -13.71
CA ALA A 103 25.54 -9.93 -13.08
C ALA A 103 25.73 -10.33 -11.59
N TYR A 104 24.72 -10.96 -10.98
CA TYR A 104 24.78 -11.67 -9.72
C TYR A 104 24.18 -13.07 -9.92
N GLY A 105 25.00 -14.09 -10.13
CA GLY A 105 24.60 -15.49 -10.39
C GLY A 105 23.86 -16.21 -9.25
N LYS A 106 22.78 -15.61 -8.73
CA LYS A 106 21.82 -16.20 -7.81
C LYS A 106 20.42 -16.03 -8.42
N PRO A 107 19.53 -17.03 -8.30
CA PRO A 107 18.12 -16.80 -8.58
C PRO A 107 17.66 -15.65 -7.68
N MET A 108 17.09 -14.59 -8.27
CA MET A 108 16.46 -13.54 -7.49
C MET A 108 15.35 -14.18 -6.63
N TYR A 109 15.31 -13.84 -5.34
CA TYR A 109 14.30 -14.37 -4.44
C TYR A 109 12.93 -13.79 -4.80
N ASP A 110 12.12 -14.61 -5.45
CA ASP A 110 10.78 -14.29 -5.89
C ASP A 110 9.78 -15.28 -5.26
N PRO A 111 9.30 -14.99 -4.05
CA PRO A 111 8.39 -15.88 -3.33
C PRO A 111 6.97 -15.90 -3.92
N CYS A 112 6.65 -14.95 -4.81
CA CYS A 112 5.36 -14.88 -5.48
C CYS A 112 5.40 -15.47 -6.90
N GLY A 113 6.58 -15.93 -7.37
CA GLY A 113 6.77 -16.58 -8.66
C GLY A 113 6.42 -15.70 -9.87
N GLY A 114 6.55 -14.38 -9.72
CA GLY A 114 6.24 -13.39 -10.76
C GLY A 114 7.32 -13.22 -11.84
N CYS A 115 8.61 -13.30 -11.51
CA CYS A 115 9.70 -13.39 -12.49
C CYS A 115 9.82 -14.86 -12.94
N GLY A 116 9.09 -15.25 -13.98
CA GLY A 116 9.13 -16.60 -14.54
C GLY A 116 10.53 -17.02 -15.05
N SER A 117 10.71 -18.32 -15.32
CA SER A 117 11.99 -18.92 -15.76
C SER A 117 12.41 -18.58 -17.20
N SER A 118 11.63 -17.79 -17.93
CA SER A 118 11.86 -17.47 -19.33
C SER A 118 11.40 -16.04 -19.60
N TYR A 119 12.38 -15.14 -19.53
CA TYR A 119 12.29 -13.73 -19.87
C TYR A 119 12.02 -13.62 -21.38
N THR A 120 10.80 -13.24 -21.75
CA THR A 120 10.47 -12.81 -23.12
C THR A 120 10.42 -11.29 -23.14
N ASP A 121 11.06 -10.67 -24.15
CA ASP A 121 11.00 -9.23 -24.46
C ASP A 121 9.64 -8.62 -24.08
N GLY A 122 9.64 -7.55 -23.30
CA GLY A 122 8.41 -7.02 -22.71
C GLY A 122 8.65 -5.89 -21.73
N SER A 123 7.59 -5.11 -21.50
CA SER A 123 7.62 -3.97 -20.59
C SER A 123 8.05 -4.36 -19.16
N PRO A 124 8.78 -3.48 -18.45
CA PRO A 124 9.34 -3.75 -17.13
C PRO A 124 8.27 -4.22 -16.14
N THR A 125 8.53 -5.38 -15.53
CA THR A 125 7.63 -6.05 -14.59
C THR A 125 8.24 -6.04 -13.20
N VAL A 126 7.44 -5.68 -12.20
CA VAL A 126 7.83 -5.73 -10.79
C VAL A 126 7.20 -6.95 -10.12
N ALA A 127 8.02 -7.72 -9.41
CA ALA A 127 7.60 -8.90 -8.67
C ALA A 127 8.08 -8.86 -7.22
N GLY A 128 7.41 -9.60 -6.33
CA GLY A 128 7.79 -9.72 -4.92
C GLY A 128 6.60 -9.58 -4.00
N PHE A 129 6.81 -9.09 -2.77
CA PHE A 129 5.72 -8.94 -1.80
C PHE A 129 5.83 -7.67 -0.97
N ILE A 130 4.68 -7.22 -0.46
CA ILE A 130 4.56 -6.05 0.41
C ILE A 130 3.85 -6.48 1.69
N ASN A 131 4.57 -6.41 2.81
CA ASN A 131 3.95 -6.54 4.13
C ASN A 131 3.32 -5.21 4.52
N TRP A 132 2.12 -5.23 5.05
CA TRP A 132 1.39 -4.02 5.45
C TRP A 132 0.83 -4.15 6.87
N TYR A 133 0.69 -3.01 7.55
CA TYR A 133 0.35 -2.92 8.97
C TYR A 133 -0.73 -1.85 9.19
N LEU A 134 -1.99 -2.28 9.28
CA LEU A 134 -3.14 -1.43 9.56
C LEU A 134 -3.35 -1.33 11.08
N LYS A 135 -3.10 -0.13 11.63
CA LYS A 135 -3.32 0.16 13.05
C LYS A 135 -4.71 0.76 13.28
N VAL A 136 -5.52 0.10 14.10
CA VAL A 136 -6.82 0.54 14.62
C VAL A 136 -6.72 0.72 16.14
N CYS A 137 -7.48 1.64 16.71
CA CYS A 137 -7.53 1.80 18.17
C CYS A 137 -8.81 1.16 18.68
N LEU A 138 -8.70 0.29 19.68
CA LEU A 138 -9.85 -0.28 20.38
C LEU A 138 -9.91 0.35 21.77
N ASP A 139 -11.10 0.70 22.21
CA ASP A 139 -11.40 1.00 23.60
C ASP A 139 -11.28 -0.31 24.40
N THR A 140 -10.38 -0.30 25.37
CA THR A 140 -10.07 -1.46 26.20
C THR A 140 -10.18 -1.08 27.67
N THR A 141 -10.62 -2.03 28.47
CA THR A 141 -10.56 -1.93 29.93
C THR A 141 -9.40 -2.78 30.43
N PHE A 142 -8.17 -2.28 30.35
CA PHE A 142 -7.03 -2.91 31.04
C PHE A 142 -6.97 -2.39 32.46
N ARG A 143 -7.34 -3.23 33.44
CA ARG A 143 -7.17 -2.91 34.86
C ARG A 143 -6.68 -4.12 35.64
N PHE A 144 -5.86 -3.85 36.66
CA PHE A 144 -5.50 -4.83 37.69
C PHE A 144 -6.75 -5.15 38.55
N PHE A 145 -6.76 -6.34 39.18
CA PHE A 145 -7.91 -6.94 39.89
C PHE A 145 -8.68 -6.05 40.91
N PHE A 146 -8.16 -4.89 41.31
CA PHE A 146 -8.73 -4.02 42.36
C PHE A 146 -9.15 -2.62 41.90
N GLU A 147 -9.06 -2.28 40.62
CA GLU A 147 -9.45 -0.95 40.16
C GLU A 147 -10.90 -0.89 39.65
N PRO A 148 -11.66 0.17 39.97
CA PRO A 148 -13.03 0.34 39.48
C PRO A 148 -13.04 0.61 37.97
N CYS A 149 -14.11 0.21 37.26
CA CYS A 149 -14.24 0.23 35.79
C CYS A 149 -14.35 1.63 35.14
N VAL A 150 -13.86 2.70 35.78
CA VAL A 150 -14.25 4.08 35.48
C VAL A 150 -13.36 4.78 34.44
N GLY A 151 -12.56 4.04 33.69
CA GLY A 151 -11.73 4.62 32.64
C GLY A 151 -11.43 3.62 31.54
N ASP A 152 -11.92 3.94 30.35
CA ASP A 152 -11.59 3.26 29.10
C ASP A 152 -10.23 3.76 28.61
N GLU A 153 -9.32 2.86 28.26
CA GLU A 153 -8.05 3.17 27.62
C GLU A 153 -8.08 2.75 26.15
N ARG A 154 -7.72 3.67 25.25
CA ARG A 154 -7.58 3.37 23.82
C ARG A 154 -6.24 2.75 23.54
N LEU A 155 -6.23 1.44 23.25
CA LEU A 155 -5.02 0.72 22.89
C LEU A 155 -4.93 0.45 21.38
N PRO A 156 -3.72 0.52 20.81
CA PRO A 156 -3.54 0.28 19.39
C PRO A 156 -3.46 -1.23 19.08
N PHE A 157 -4.35 -1.69 18.22
CA PHE A 157 -4.30 -3.02 17.63
C PHE A 157 -3.82 -2.93 16.19
N THR A 158 -2.97 -3.86 15.77
CA THR A 158 -2.41 -3.86 14.42
C THR A 158 -2.80 -5.13 13.71
N VAL A 159 -3.48 -4.96 12.58
CA VAL A 159 -3.75 -6.03 11.63
C VAL A 159 -2.67 -5.99 10.58
N THR A 160 -2.18 -7.17 10.20
CA THR A 160 -1.09 -7.31 9.24
C THR A 160 -1.50 -8.23 8.11
N GLY A 161 -1.00 -7.94 6.92
CA GLY A 161 -1.11 -8.86 5.78
C GLY A 161 0.08 -8.73 4.84
N THR A 162 0.08 -9.57 3.82
CA THR A 162 1.13 -9.64 2.82
C THR A 162 0.49 -9.70 1.45
N THR A 163 0.81 -8.72 0.62
CA THR A 163 0.33 -8.63 -0.77
C THR A 163 1.42 -9.14 -1.70
N CYS A 164 1.13 -10.18 -2.48
CA CYS A 164 1.99 -10.57 -3.59
C CYS A 164 1.85 -9.59 -4.76
N VAL A 165 2.99 -9.19 -5.31
CA VAL A 165 3.10 -8.30 -6.46
C VAL A 165 3.64 -9.09 -7.63
N ASN A 166 2.93 -9.00 -8.76
CA ASN A 166 3.40 -9.42 -10.07
C ASN A 166 2.69 -8.52 -11.08
N GLN A 167 3.33 -7.41 -11.44
CA GLN A 167 2.67 -6.33 -12.16
C GLN A 167 3.61 -5.62 -13.13
N GLU A 168 3.14 -5.44 -14.36
CA GLU A 168 3.76 -4.58 -15.35
C GLU A 168 3.62 -3.12 -14.93
N LEU A 169 4.75 -2.43 -14.74
CA LEU A 169 4.77 -1.08 -14.21
C LEU A 169 4.57 -0.02 -15.31
N CYS A 170 5.11 -0.29 -16.51
CA CYS A 170 5.21 0.67 -17.61
C CYS A 170 4.59 0.12 -18.92
N PRO A 171 3.27 -0.13 -18.94
CA PRO A 171 2.66 -0.75 -20.11
C PRO A 171 2.76 0.11 -21.36
N GLY A 172 3.36 -0.46 -22.42
CA GLY A 172 3.56 0.22 -23.71
C GLY A 172 4.81 1.11 -23.77
N ALA A 173 5.69 1.04 -22.77
CA ALA A 173 7.02 1.62 -22.87
C ALA A 173 7.85 0.80 -23.87
N ASN A 174 7.95 1.29 -25.11
CA ASN A 174 8.77 0.68 -26.17
C ASN A 174 10.28 0.92 -25.93
N GLY A 175 10.81 0.56 -24.76
CA GLY A 175 12.23 0.71 -24.39
C GLY A 175 12.66 2.10 -23.92
N ALA A 176 11.75 3.08 -23.83
CA ALA A 176 12.05 4.44 -23.36
C ALA A 176 11.85 4.63 -21.84
N GLN A 177 11.19 3.69 -21.17
CA GLN A 177 11.05 3.71 -19.72
C GLN A 177 11.61 2.41 -19.14
N VAL A 178 12.44 2.55 -18.13
CA VAL A 178 13.07 1.43 -17.41
C VAL A 178 12.45 1.30 -16.04
N CYS A 179 12.66 0.14 -15.42
CA CYS A 179 12.32 -0.04 -14.03
C CYS A 179 13.02 1.00 -13.16
N PRO A 180 12.35 1.50 -12.11
CA PRO A 180 12.99 2.35 -11.13
C PRO A 180 14.12 1.61 -10.41
N ASP A 181 15.07 2.38 -9.89
CA ASP A 181 16.19 1.87 -9.12
C ASP A 181 15.71 0.93 -7.99
N PRO A 182 16.47 -0.13 -7.65
CA PRO A 182 16.09 -1.07 -6.59
C PRO A 182 15.83 -0.42 -5.22
N GLU A 183 16.47 0.71 -4.94
CA GLU A 183 16.22 1.49 -3.72
C GLU A 183 14.84 2.17 -3.74
N ASP A 184 14.37 2.59 -4.91
CA ASP A 184 13.07 3.22 -5.11
C ASP A 184 11.93 2.20 -5.13
N LEU A 185 12.20 0.95 -5.52
CA LEU A 185 11.25 -0.17 -5.36
C LEU A 185 10.85 -0.42 -3.90
N CYS A 186 11.65 0.03 -2.94
CA CYS A 186 11.28 -0.02 -1.51
C CYS A 186 10.38 1.15 -1.08
N ASP A 187 10.26 2.21 -1.89
CA ASP A 187 9.54 3.44 -1.57
C ASP A 187 8.04 3.38 -1.89
N VAL A 188 7.43 2.22 -1.69
CA VAL A 188 5.98 1.98 -1.86
C VAL A 188 5.18 2.71 -0.79
N ILE A 189 4.13 3.42 -1.20
CA ILE A 189 3.15 4.04 -0.30
C ILE A 189 1.92 3.15 -0.21
N SER A 190 1.49 2.80 1.00
CA SER A 190 0.31 1.98 1.23
C SER A 190 -0.81 2.76 1.91
N ILE A 191 -2.04 2.59 1.43
CA ILE A 191 -3.22 3.30 1.90
C ILE A 191 -4.32 2.28 2.19
N ALA A 192 -4.99 2.40 3.33
CA ALA A 192 -6.19 1.66 3.64
C ALA A 192 -7.42 2.56 3.44
N ILE A 193 -8.41 2.10 2.69
CA ILE A 193 -9.68 2.79 2.43
C ILE A 193 -10.79 1.93 3.02
N LEU A 194 -11.56 2.46 3.97
CA LEU A 194 -12.74 1.80 4.52
C LEU A 194 -13.83 1.79 3.43
N ILE A 195 -14.14 0.62 2.88
CA ILE A 195 -15.12 0.47 1.79
C ILE A 195 -16.46 -0.07 2.26
N ASN A 196 -16.48 -0.70 3.45
CA ASN A 196 -17.69 -1.20 4.06
C ASN A 196 -17.56 -1.25 5.58
N LEU A 197 -18.60 -0.83 6.28
CA LEU A 197 -18.71 -0.92 7.73
C LEU A 197 -20.13 -1.37 8.04
N ASN A 198 -20.24 -2.57 8.62
CA ASN A 198 -21.52 -3.15 8.99
C ASN A 198 -21.52 -3.50 10.47
N GLU A 199 -22.58 -3.17 11.17
CA GLU A 199 -22.80 -3.59 12.55
C GLU A 199 -23.81 -4.75 12.56
N VAL A 200 -23.40 -5.89 13.12
CA VAL A 200 -24.22 -7.09 13.23
C VAL A 200 -24.08 -7.63 14.65
N ASP A 201 -25.21 -7.69 15.36
CA ASP A 201 -25.27 -8.04 16.79
C ASP A 201 -24.29 -7.20 17.63
N ASN A 202 -23.30 -7.84 18.26
CA ASN A 202 -22.27 -7.20 19.10
C ASN A 202 -20.94 -7.01 18.36
N LYS A 203 -20.95 -6.99 17.02
CA LYS A 203 -19.74 -6.93 16.19
C LYS A 203 -19.84 -5.80 15.16
N ALA A 204 -18.74 -5.10 14.97
CA ALA A 204 -18.52 -4.20 13.85
C ALA A 204 -17.60 -4.91 12.85
N ILE A 205 -18.08 -5.09 11.61
CA ILE A 205 -17.32 -5.69 10.51
C ILE A 205 -16.86 -4.55 9.61
N ALA A 206 -15.56 -4.23 9.67
CA ALA A 206 -14.94 -3.20 8.85
C ALA A 206 -14.13 -3.86 7.73
N THR A 207 -14.41 -3.52 6.48
CA THR A 207 -13.64 -3.98 5.32
C THR A 207 -12.85 -2.82 4.72
N TYR A 208 -11.54 -3.00 4.67
CA TYR A 208 -10.60 -2.07 4.07
C TYR A 208 -10.09 -2.61 2.73
N LEU A 209 -10.13 -1.75 1.71
CA LEU A 209 -9.33 -1.91 0.50
C LEU A 209 -7.94 -1.37 0.79
N ILE A 210 -6.95 -2.26 0.73
CA ILE A 210 -5.53 -1.89 0.83
C ILE A 210 -5.04 -1.59 -0.57
N VAL A 211 -4.48 -0.40 -0.75
CA VAL A 211 -3.95 0.10 -2.02
C VAL A 211 -2.46 0.37 -1.83
N HIS A 212 -1.63 -0.37 -2.55
CA HIS A 212 -0.20 -0.09 -2.64
C HIS A 212 0.06 0.68 -3.93
N ILE A 213 0.77 1.80 -3.80
CA ILE A 213 1.17 2.66 -4.90
C ILE A 213 2.65 2.39 -5.13
N LEU A 214 2.95 1.65 -6.19
CA LEU A 214 4.33 1.39 -6.63
C LEU A 214 4.98 2.68 -7.15
N PRO A 215 6.33 2.78 -7.16
CA PRO A 215 7.04 3.93 -7.72
C PRO A 215 6.74 4.17 -9.22
N ASP A 216 7.15 5.34 -9.71
CA ASP A 216 7.16 5.65 -11.15
C ASP A 216 8.19 4.83 -11.91
N CYS A 217 7.94 4.62 -13.20
CA CYS A 217 8.97 4.21 -14.13
C CYS A 217 9.99 5.34 -14.30
N GLU A 218 11.24 4.99 -14.54
CA GLU A 218 12.28 5.96 -14.88
C GLU A 218 12.34 6.15 -16.40
N GLU A 219 12.79 7.33 -16.84
CA GLU A 219 13.12 7.56 -18.25
C GLU A 219 14.47 6.91 -18.54
N ALA A 220 14.56 6.15 -19.64
CA ALA A 220 15.83 5.61 -20.11
C ALA A 220 16.73 6.78 -20.53
N ASN A 221 17.84 6.99 -19.81
CA ASN A 221 18.84 8.00 -20.14
C ASN A 221 19.68 7.61 -21.37
#